data_AF-A0A0N4W446-F1
#
_entry.id   AF-A0A0N4W446-F1
#
_cell.length_a   1.000
_cell.length_b   1.000
_cell.length_c   1.000
_cell.angle_alpha   90.00
_cell.angle_beta   90.00
_cell.angle_gamma   90.00
#
_symmetry.space_group_name_H-M   'P 1'
#
loop_
_entity.id
_entity.type
_entity.pdbx_description
1 polymer ?
#
loop_
_entity_poly.entity_id
_entity_poly.type
_entity_poly.pdbx_seq_one_letter_code
_entity_poly.pdbx_strand_id
1 'polypeptide(L)'
;MCCGCKSLKSRDPRRYTKPVASCRIVDGYFTTDPRNPKRPHFCEPRLTTKATARRLIIGKCNELRDGTTGSRPAAQELDELLARISSEEFGGFSTEERATMVKQIVCPSEYGRDNARRIIQRAQQRARQGDVSFITFAYFQCL
;
A
#
# COMPACT_ATOMS: atom_id res chain seq x y z
N MET A 1 -16.41 6.84 9.68
CA MET A 1 -15.50 7.91 9.21
C MET A 1 -14.45 7.29 8.29
N CYS A 2 -14.12 7.90 7.15
CA CYS A 2 -13.13 7.33 6.23
C CYS A 2 -11.69 7.42 6.80
N CYS A 3 -11.08 6.27 7.10
CA CYS A 3 -9.73 6.21 7.68
C CYS A 3 -8.66 6.77 6.72
N GLY A 4 -8.82 6.59 5.40
CA GLY A 4 -7.89 7.11 4.39
C GLY A 4 -7.87 8.65 4.34
N CYS A 5 -9.04 9.28 4.24
CA CYS A 5 -9.18 10.74 4.30
C CYS A 5 -8.68 11.32 5.64
N LYS A 6 -8.92 10.61 6.76
CA LYS A 6 -8.40 11.00 8.08
C LYS A 6 -6.87 11.03 8.09
N SER A 7 -6.23 9.97 7.61
CA SER A 7 -4.77 9.89 7.53
C SER A 7 -4.17 10.97 6.63
N LEU A 8 -4.78 11.23 5.46
CA LEU A 8 -4.35 12.31 4.56
C LEU A 8 -4.43 13.68 5.23
N LYS A 9 -5.54 13.97 5.91
CA LYS A 9 -5.72 15.23 6.64
C LYS A 9 -4.73 15.40 7.79
N SER A 10 -4.46 14.34 8.56
CA SER A 10 -3.43 14.39 9.62
C SER A 10 -2.03 14.64 9.06
N ARG A 11 -1.71 14.09 7.88
CA ARG A 11 -0.39 14.21 7.26
C ARG A 11 -0.15 15.59 6.63
N ASP A 12 -1.18 16.17 6.01
CA ASP A 12 -1.08 17.45 5.31
C ASP A 12 -2.35 18.30 5.54
N PRO A 13 -2.48 18.92 6.73
CA PRO A 13 -3.68 19.66 7.09
C PRO A 13 -3.88 20.93 6.25
N ARG A 14 -2.81 21.47 5.63
CA ARG A 14 -2.86 22.65 4.77
C ARG A 14 -3.43 22.33 3.39
N ARG A 15 -3.12 21.15 2.85
CA ARG A 15 -3.70 20.67 1.58
C ARG A 15 -5.12 20.13 1.75
N TYR A 16 -5.41 19.46 2.86
CA TYR A 16 -6.71 18.82 3.12
C TYR A 16 -7.51 19.56 4.19
N THR A 17 -7.90 20.81 3.87
CA THR A 17 -8.58 21.71 4.82
C THR A 17 -10.01 21.30 5.14
N LYS A 18 -10.72 20.75 4.15
CA LYS A 18 -12.14 20.37 4.28
C LYS A 18 -12.34 19.24 5.32
N PRO A 19 -13.51 19.14 5.97
CA PRO A 19 -13.78 18.03 6.91
C PRO A 19 -13.88 16.67 6.22
N VAL A 20 -13.40 15.62 6.91
CA VAL A 20 -13.38 14.24 6.40
C VAL A 20 -14.80 13.67 6.32
N ALA A 21 -15.10 12.98 5.22
CA ALA A 21 -16.34 12.25 5.05
C ALA A 21 -16.57 11.25 6.21
N SER A 22 -17.76 11.34 6.81
CA SER A 22 -18.20 10.44 7.87
C SER A 22 -19.62 9.97 7.57
N CYS A 23 -19.81 8.66 7.70
CA CYS A 23 -21.15 8.07 7.76
C CYS A 23 -21.52 7.89 9.22
N ARG A 24 -22.75 8.23 9.60
CA ARG A 24 -23.27 8.06 10.97
C ARG A 24 -24.16 6.82 11.02
N ILE A 25 -23.99 6.02 12.08
CA ILE A 25 -24.79 4.84 12.36
C ILE A 25 -25.68 5.14 13.57
N VAL A 26 -26.96 4.82 13.49
CA VAL A 26 -27.95 4.90 14.57
C VAL A 26 -28.77 3.60 14.52
N ASP A 27 -28.91 2.94 15.67
CA ASP A 27 -29.64 1.66 15.82
C ASP A 27 -29.20 0.56 14.83
N GLY A 28 -27.91 0.52 14.51
CA GLY A 28 -27.34 -0.45 13.57
C GLY A 28 -27.51 -0.09 12.08
N TYR A 29 -28.18 1.02 11.76
CA TYR A 29 -28.41 1.46 10.39
C TYR A 29 -27.63 2.74 10.04
N PHE A 30 -27.18 2.83 8.79
CA PHE A 30 -26.57 4.05 8.27
C PHE A 30 -27.62 5.14 8.07
N THR A 31 -27.50 6.23 8.84
CA THR A 31 -28.32 7.44 8.71
C THR A 31 -27.93 8.32 7.52
N THR A 32 -26.79 8.04 6.91
CA THR A 32 -26.26 8.74 5.74
C THR A 32 -25.77 7.69 4.76
N ASP A 33 -26.15 7.83 3.49
CA ASP A 33 -25.78 6.87 2.45
C ASP A 33 -24.26 6.64 2.42
N PRO A 34 -23.80 5.40 2.67
CA PRO A 34 -22.38 5.08 2.60
C PRO A 34 -21.82 5.13 1.18
N ARG A 35 -22.66 5.02 0.14
CA ARG A 35 -22.28 5.13 -1.27
C ARG A 35 -22.20 6.57 -1.75
N ASN A 36 -22.94 7.48 -1.09
CA ASN A 36 -22.91 8.91 -1.38
C ASN A 36 -22.83 9.73 -0.08
N PRO A 37 -21.65 9.78 0.57
CA PRO A 37 -21.49 10.51 1.81
C PRO A 37 -21.70 12.02 1.59
N LYS A 38 -22.22 12.71 2.61
CA LYS A 38 -22.46 14.18 2.59
C LYS A 38 -21.25 15.03 2.17
N ARG A 39 -20.03 14.48 2.18
CA ARG A 39 -18.80 15.18 1.84
C ARG A 39 -17.98 14.31 0.88
N PRO A 40 -17.33 14.92 -0.13
CA PRO A 40 -16.43 14.19 -1.02
C PRO A 40 -15.24 13.65 -0.24
N HIS A 41 -14.75 12.50 -0.70
CA HIS A 41 -13.53 11.91 -0.17
C HIS A 41 -12.29 12.61 -0.77
N PHE A 42 -11.24 12.77 0.05
CA PHE A 42 -9.90 13.15 -0.41
C PHE A 42 -9.08 11.94 -0.84
N CYS A 43 -9.42 10.75 -0.32
CA CYS A 43 -8.78 9.53 -0.75
C CYS A 43 -9.24 9.22 -2.18
N GLU A 44 -8.28 9.08 -3.08
CA GLU A 44 -8.53 8.50 -4.39
C GLU A 44 -9.15 7.11 -4.21
N PRO A 45 -10.04 6.68 -5.13
CA PRO A 45 -10.42 5.27 -5.22
C PRO A 45 -9.16 4.41 -5.17
N ARG A 46 -9.16 3.36 -4.35
CA ARG A 46 -8.06 2.40 -4.36
C ARG A 46 -8.01 1.78 -5.76
N LEU A 47 -7.12 2.27 -6.62
CA LEU A 47 -6.79 1.60 -7.86
C LEU A 47 -6.33 0.18 -7.48
N THR A 48 -7.09 -0.83 -7.91
CA THR A 48 -6.87 -2.23 -7.53
C THR A 48 -5.43 -2.63 -7.79
N THR A 49 -4.90 -2.25 -8.96
CA THR A 49 -3.50 -2.43 -9.36
C THR A 49 -2.50 -1.82 -8.36
N LYS A 50 -2.71 -0.56 -7.94
CA LYS A 50 -1.85 0.13 -6.96
C LYS A 50 -1.92 -0.52 -5.58
N ALA A 51 -3.10 -0.93 -5.14
CA ALA A 51 -3.28 -1.61 -3.87
C ALA A 51 -2.60 -2.99 -3.86
N THR A 52 -2.76 -3.75 -4.95
CA THR A 52 -2.15 -5.08 -5.14
C THR A 52 -0.63 -4.99 -5.22
N ALA A 53 -0.08 -4.07 -6.02
CA ALA A 53 1.36 -3.81 -6.11
C ALA A 53 1.98 -3.46 -4.74
N ARG A 54 1.25 -2.66 -3.94
CA ARG A 54 1.69 -2.32 -2.58
C ARG A 54 1.70 -3.52 -1.64
N ARG A 55 0.69 -4.39 -1.71
CA ARG A 55 0.63 -5.62 -0.90
C ARG A 55 1.77 -6.56 -1.24
N LEU A 56 2.12 -6.70 -2.52
CA LEU A 56 3.27 -7.48 -2.97
C LEU A 56 4.57 -7.01 -2.31
N ILE A 57 4.86 -5.71 -2.38
CA ILE A 57 6.07 -5.13 -1.76
C ILE A 57 6.08 -5.42 -0.25
N ILE A 58 4.95 -5.26 0.44
CA ILE A 58 4.84 -5.51 1.88
C ILE A 58 5.10 -6.99 2.21
N GLY A 59 4.48 -7.91 1.47
CA GLY A 59 4.69 -9.35 1.63
C GLY A 59 6.17 -9.69 1.55
N LYS A 60 6.84 -9.22 0.49
CA LYS A 60 8.27 -9.43 0.31
C LYS A 60 9.13 -8.83 1.43
N CYS A 61 8.76 -7.65 1.93
CA CYS A 61 9.47 -7.04 3.07
C CYS A 61 9.29 -7.80 4.38
N ASN A 62 8.18 -8.54 4.55
CA ASN A 62 7.95 -9.38 5.71
C ASN A 62 8.72 -10.70 5.57
N GLU A 63 8.70 -11.35 4.39
CA GLU A 63 9.53 -12.52 4.09
C GLU A 63 11.02 -12.27 4.38
N LEU A 64 11.53 -11.09 4.00
CA LEU A 64 12.91 -10.69 4.25
C LEU A 64 13.23 -10.45 5.73
N ARG A 65 12.22 -10.09 6.55
CA ARG A 65 12.39 -9.91 8.01
C ARG A 65 12.29 -11.23 8.76
N ASP A 66 11.42 -12.13 8.31
CA ASP A 66 11.21 -13.45 8.91
C ASP A 66 12.42 -14.39 8.66
N GLY A 67 13.39 -13.97 7.84
CA GLY A 67 14.65 -14.67 7.64
C GLY A 67 14.52 -15.96 6.82
N THR A 68 13.34 -16.22 6.25
CA THR A 68 13.04 -17.39 5.41
C THR A 68 13.81 -17.40 4.09
N THR A 69 14.27 -16.24 3.64
CA THR A 69 15.07 -16.07 2.42
C THR A 69 16.52 -15.77 2.78
N GLY A 70 17.45 -16.58 2.27
CA GLY A 70 18.89 -16.35 2.44
C GLY A 70 19.32 -14.97 1.92
N SER A 71 20.48 -14.46 2.36
CA SER A 71 20.95 -13.12 2.01
C SER A 71 21.22 -12.96 0.51
N ARG A 72 20.21 -12.50 -0.25
CA ARG A 72 20.31 -12.19 -1.68
C ARG A 72 20.37 -10.68 -1.95
N PRO A 73 20.94 -10.24 -3.08
CA PRO A 73 20.92 -8.84 -3.47
C PRO A 73 19.49 -8.32 -3.67
N ALA A 74 19.21 -7.10 -3.20
CA ALA A 74 17.90 -6.45 -3.37
C ALA A 74 17.41 -6.33 -4.82
N ALA A 75 18.33 -6.35 -5.81
CA ALA A 75 17.96 -6.36 -7.22
C ALA A 75 17.32 -7.70 -7.61
N GLN A 76 17.89 -8.82 -7.16
CA GLN A 76 17.35 -10.15 -7.41
C GLN A 76 16.00 -10.35 -6.72
N GLU A 77 15.85 -9.84 -5.49
CA GLU A 77 14.56 -9.86 -4.77
C GLU A 77 13.46 -9.04 -5.49
N LEU A 78 13.87 -7.96 -6.16
CA LEU A 78 12.96 -7.14 -6.96
C LEU A 78 12.59 -7.86 -8.27
N ASP A 79 13.55 -8.49 -8.95
CA ASP A 79 13.30 -9.23 -10.18
C ASP A 79 12.33 -10.39 -9.94
N GLU A 80 12.48 -11.12 -8.82
CA GLU A 80 11.52 -12.15 -8.40
C GLU A 80 10.13 -11.57 -8.13
N LEU A 81 10.05 -10.44 -7.44
CA LEU A 81 8.78 -9.75 -7.17
C LEU A 81 8.08 -9.32 -8.47
N LEU A 82 8.84 -8.84 -9.45
CA LEU A 82 8.32 -8.46 -10.76
C LEU A 82 7.89 -9.69 -11.57
N ALA A 83 8.67 -10.77 -11.53
CA ALA A 83 8.33 -12.03 -12.20
C ALA A 83 7.02 -12.63 -11.66
N ARG A 84 6.74 -12.49 -10.35
CA ARG A 84 5.48 -12.93 -9.74
C ARG A 84 4.26 -12.27 -10.38
N ILE A 85 4.34 -11.01 -10.81
CA ILE A 85 3.21 -10.30 -11.44
C ILE A 85 2.84 -10.94 -12.79
N SER A 86 3.80 -11.58 -13.45
CA SER A 86 3.57 -12.31 -14.69
C SER A 86 3.02 -13.73 -14.48
N SER A 87 2.95 -14.21 -13.23
CA SER A 87 2.47 -15.55 -12.91
C SER A 87 0.93 -15.69 -12.98
N GLU A 88 0.46 -16.94 -12.93
CA GLU A 88 -0.97 -17.27 -12.89
C GLU A 88 -1.69 -16.72 -11.64
N GLU A 89 -0.96 -16.43 -10.55
CA GLU A 89 -1.50 -15.76 -9.34
C GLU A 89 -2.18 -14.43 -9.69
N PHE A 90 -1.72 -13.77 -10.76
CA PHE A 90 -2.27 -12.51 -11.27
C PHE A 90 -3.09 -12.71 -12.54
N GLY A 91 -3.49 -13.94 -12.84
CA GLY A 91 -4.34 -14.37 -13.97
C GLY A 91 -5.55 -13.48 -14.23
N GLY A 92 -6.19 -13.02 -13.15
CA GLY A 92 -7.38 -12.15 -13.20
C GLY A 92 -7.15 -10.68 -13.57
N PHE A 93 -5.89 -10.24 -13.70
CA PHE A 93 -5.54 -8.90 -14.18
C PHE A 93 -5.20 -8.92 -15.67
N SER A 94 -5.66 -7.90 -16.40
CA SER A 94 -5.29 -7.71 -17.80
C SER A 94 -3.80 -7.42 -17.96
N THR A 95 -3.28 -7.55 -19.19
CA THR A 95 -1.89 -7.22 -19.50
C THR A 95 -1.56 -5.76 -19.15
N GLU A 96 -2.47 -4.83 -19.41
CA GLU A 96 -2.33 -3.40 -19.10
C GLU A 96 -2.34 -3.14 -17.59
N GLU A 97 -3.17 -3.87 -16.84
CA GLU A 97 -3.22 -3.78 -15.39
C GLU A 97 -1.93 -4.29 -14.75
N ARG A 98 -1.39 -5.41 -15.24
CA ARG A 98 -0.09 -5.95 -14.81
C ARG A 98 1.05 -5.01 -15.15
N ALA A 99 1.06 -4.42 -16.36
CA ALA A 99 2.03 -3.41 -16.75
C ALA A 99 1.95 -2.16 -15.84
N THR A 100 0.73 -1.76 -15.46
CA THR A 100 0.50 -0.67 -14.49
C THR A 100 1.05 -1.03 -13.11
N MET A 101 0.88 -2.26 -12.65
CA MET A 101 1.46 -2.75 -11.39
C MET A 101 2.98 -2.70 -11.41
N VAL A 102 3.61 -3.19 -12.49
CA VAL A 102 5.07 -3.11 -12.69
C VAL A 102 5.52 -1.65 -12.63
N LYS A 103 4.84 -0.76 -13.36
CA LYS A 103 5.16 0.68 -13.36
C LYS A 103 5.08 1.29 -11.96
N GLN A 104 4.08 0.93 -11.16
CA GLN A 104 3.94 1.40 -9.77
C GLN A 104 5.08 0.92 -8.85
N ILE A 105 5.71 -0.23 -9.16
CA ILE A 105 6.79 -0.83 -8.36
C ILE A 105 8.15 -0.24 -8.75
N VAL A 106 8.40 -0.07 -10.06
CA VAL A 106 9.71 0.36 -10.57
C VAL A 106 9.86 1.87 -10.62
N CYS A 107 8.79 2.62 -10.91
CA CYS A 107 8.86 4.07 -10.99
C CYS A 107 8.88 4.70 -9.60
N PRO A 108 9.76 5.69 -9.35
CA PRO A 108 9.62 6.54 -8.18
C PRO A 108 8.25 7.21 -8.21
N SER A 109 7.54 7.26 -7.07
CA SER A 109 6.37 8.15 -6.96
C SER A 109 6.76 9.58 -7.37
N GLU A 110 5.85 10.40 -7.90
CA GLU A 110 6.09 11.83 -8.19
C GLU A 110 6.74 12.62 -7.03
N TYR A 111 6.59 12.13 -5.79
CA TYR A 111 7.20 12.70 -4.59
C TYR A 111 8.54 12.07 -4.19
N GLY A 112 9.17 11.26 -5.06
CA GLY A 112 10.49 10.65 -4.87
C GLY A 112 10.63 9.65 -3.71
N ARG A 113 9.52 9.32 -3.02
CA ARG A 113 9.55 8.67 -1.70
C ARG A 113 9.70 7.15 -1.74
N ASP A 114 9.17 6.50 -2.76
CA ASP A 114 9.08 5.04 -2.80
C ASP A 114 9.62 4.50 -4.14
N ASN A 115 10.73 3.77 -4.07
CA ASN A 115 11.17 2.86 -5.12
C ASN A 115 11.29 1.48 -4.48
N ALA A 116 10.73 0.43 -5.10
CA ALA A 116 10.67 -0.90 -4.50
C ALA A 116 12.06 -1.45 -4.13
N ARG A 117 13.09 -1.20 -4.95
CA ARG A 117 14.47 -1.57 -4.63
C ARG A 117 14.97 -0.93 -3.33
N ARG A 118 14.71 0.38 -3.14
CA ARG A 118 15.09 1.09 -1.90
C ARG A 118 14.33 0.58 -0.68
N ILE A 119 13.05 0.24 -0.84
CA ILE A 119 12.22 -0.34 0.23
C ILE A 119 12.78 -1.72 0.63
N ILE A 120 13.07 -2.57 -0.35
CA ILE A 120 13.68 -3.89 -0.15
C ILE A 120 15.04 -3.76 0.54
N GLN A 121 15.93 -2.86 0.07
CA GLN A 121 17.23 -2.61 0.70
C GLN A 121 17.11 -2.22 2.18
N ARG A 122 16.17 -1.34 2.51
CA ARG A 122 15.89 -0.94 3.90
C ARG A 122 15.35 -2.12 4.72
N ALA A 123 14.47 -2.93 4.16
CA ALA A 123 13.95 -4.12 4.82
C ALA A 123 15.07 -5.11 5.16
N GLN A 124 15.98 -5.37 4.20
CA GLN A 124 17.16 -6.20 4.43
C GLN A 124 18.10 -5.63 5.49
N GLN A 125 18.30 -4.31 5.51
CA GLN A 125 19.11 -3.66 6.55
C GLN A 125 18.52 -3.86 7.95
N ARG A 126 17.20 -3.70 8.10
CA ARG A 126 16.50 -3.92 9.37
C ARG A 126 16.54 -5.38 9.82
N ALA A 127 16.35 -6.31 8.88
CA ALA A 127 16.47 -7.74 9.15
C ALA A 127 17.87 -8.09 9.70
N ARG A 128 18.93 -7.52 9.12
CA ARG A 128 20.32 -7.69 9.61
C ARG A 128 20.56 -7.09 11.00
N GLN A 129 19.82 -6.04 11.36
CA GLN A 129 19.95 -5.38 12.66
C GLN A 129 19.16 -6.08 13.78
N GLY A 130 18.47 -7.20 13.47
CA GLY A 130 17.60 -7.88 14.43
C GLY A 130 16.40 -7.03 14.86
N ASP A 131 16.08 -5.98 14.09
CA ASP A 131 15.04 -5.04 14.42
C ASP A 131 13.70 -5.64 13.98
N VAL A 132 13.14 -6.50 14.85
CA VAL A 132 11.81 -7.12 14.71
C VAL A 132 10.73 -6.10 15.08
N SER A 133 10.87 -4.87 14.61
CA SER A 133 9.73 -3.98 14.51
C SER A 133 8.89 -4.50 13.35
N PHE A 134 7.93 -5.37 13.65
CA PHE A 134 6.77 -5.57 12.78
C PHE A 134 6.33 -4.17 12.38
N ILE A 135 6.17 -3.94 11.07
CA ILE A 135 5.45 -2.75 10.64
C ILE A 135 3.97 -3.00 11.03
N THR A 136 3.63 -2.89 12.31
CA THR A 136 2.36 -2.38 12.76
C THR A 136 2.38 -0.89 12.47
N PHE A 137 2.32 -0.53 11.18
CA PHE A 137 1.60 0.68 10.86
C PHE A 137 0.17 0.39 11.26
N ALA A 138 -0.19 0.77 12.50
CA ALA A 138 -1.55 0.79 13.06
C ALA A 138 -2.51 1.71 12.27
N TYR A 139 -2.25 1.92 10.98
CA TYR A 139 -3.01 2.73 10.04
C TYR A 139 -3.46 1.96 8.79
N PHE A 140 -3.09 0.68 8.64
CA PHE A 140 -3.56 -0.18 7.54
C PHE A 140 -4.60 -1.23 7.96
N GLN A 141 -5.13 -1.13 9.17
CA GLN A 141 -6.17 -2.01 9.71
C GLN A 141 -7.60 -1.47 9.51
N CYS A 142 -7.76 -0.32 8.82
CA CYS A 142 -9.02 -0.05 8.10
C CYS A 142 -8.81 -0.44 6.62
N LEU A 143 -8.82 -1.75 6.35
CA LEU A 143 -9.02 -2.23 4.98
C LEU A 143 -10.49 -2.14 4.64
#